data_AF-A0A1B6GTH7-F1
#
_entry.id   AF-A0A1B6GTH7-F1
#
_cell.length_a   1.000
_cell.length_b   1.000
_cell.length_c   1.000
_cell.angle_alpha   90.00
_cell.angle_beta   90.00
_cell.angle_gamma   90.00
#
_symmetry.space_group_name_H-M   'P 1'
#
loop_
_entity.id
_entity.type
_entity.pdbx_description
1 polymer ?
#
loop_
_entity_poly.entity_id
_entity_poly.type
_entity_poly.pdbx_seq_one_letter_code
_entity_poly.pdbx_strand_id
1 'polypeptide(L)'
;EAKEYAIYIGKMGKVGLMILLVTITSVVCQKSRDWHVGVDTVNPSGTVVHGHANIPLHRGDDGNLNANVHGSRVFGGPYNREQTVGGGLQYEHNSGLHGGLDATNMRGYGTRYSATVGGSRRLGPGTFSIDGGASRLPGSSRTEGNVWATYSVP
;
A
#
# COMPACT_ATOMS: atom_id res chain seq x y z
N GLU A 1 -29.59 1.42 -13.47
CA GLU A 1 -29.74 2.83 -13.08
C GLU A 1 -28.48 3.32 -12.40
N ALA A 2 -27.74 4.24 -13.01
CA ALA A 2 -26.61 4.90 -12.35
C ALA A 2 -27.17 6.04 -11.49
N LYS A 3 -27.00 5.95 -10.17
CA LYS A 3 -27.35 7.04 -9.25
C LYS A 3 -26.14 7.95 -9.09
N GLU A 4 -26.25 9.16 -9.61
CA GLU A 4 -25.23 10.19 -9.47
C GLU A 4 -25.42 10.91 -8.12
N TYR A 5 -24.41 10.82 -7.25
CA TYR A 5 -24.42 11.47 -5.93
C TYR A 5 -23.50 12.69 -5.98
N ALA A 6 -24.07 13.87 -6.23
CA ALA A 6 -23.35 15.13 -6.09
C ALA A 6 -23.35 15.57 -4.61
N ILE A 7 -22.17 15.61 -3.99
CA ILE A 7 -22.00 16.07 -2.61
C ILE A 7 -21.45 17.50 -2.62
N TYR A 8 -22.26 18.44 -2.14
CA TYR A 8 -21.84 19.83 -1.92
C TYR A 8 -21.01 19.93 -0.64
N ILE A 9 -19.73 20.29 -0.79
CA ILE A 9 -18.82 20.51 0.33
C ILE A 9 -18.85 22.00 0.70
N GLY A 10 -19.72 22.37 1.64
CA GLY A 10 -19.62 23.65 2.37
C GLY A 10 -18.40 23.67 3.29
N LYS A 11 -18.09 24.84 3.90
CA LYS A 11 -16.96 25.01 4.84
C LYS A 11 -17.03 24.03 6.01
N MET A 12 -16.42 22.85 5.86
CA MET A 12 -16.25 21.86 6.92
C MET A 12 -14.86 22.04 7.55
N GLY A 13 -14.82 22.04 8.88
CA GLY A 13 -13.56 21.98 9.63
C GLY A 13 -12.83 20.66 9.38
N LYS A 14 -11.53 20.63 9.67
CA LYS A 14 -10.63 19.49 9.41
C LYS A 14 -11.16 18.15 9.93
N VAL A 15 -11.81 18.15 11.09
CA VAL A 15 -12.43 16.97 11.72
C VAL A 15 -13.66 16.49 10.93
N GLY A 16 -14.48 17.41 10.43
CA GLY A 16 -15.66 17.09 9.63
C GLY A 16 -15.29 16.47 8.29
N LEU A 17 -14.21 16.96 7.66
CA LEU A 17 -13.68 16.37 6.42
C LEU A 17 -13.14 14.95 6.64
N MET A 18 -12.45 14.70 7.77
CA MET A 18 -11.93 13.38 8.12
C MET A 18 -13.05 12.37 8.38
N ILE A 19 -14.07 12.76 9.15
CA ILE A 19 -15.24 11.91 9.38
C ILE A 19 -15.93 11.63 8.05
N LEU A 20 -16.13 12.64 7.20
CA LEU A 20 -16.77 12.47 5.89
C LEU A 20 -15.99 11.49 4.99
N LEU A 21 -14.67 11.60 4.92
CA LEU A 21 -13.82 10.68 4.16
C LEU A 21 -13.91 9.25 4.67
N VAL A 22 -13.77 9.03 5.98
CA VAL A 22 -13.91 7.70 6.61
C VAL A 22 -15.29 7.11 6.36
N THR A 23 -16.34 7.94 6.39
CA THR A 23 -17.73 7.49 6.18
C THR A 23 -18.02 7.17 4.71
N ILE A 24 -17.47 7.94 3.76
CA ILE A 24 -17.63 7.65 2.33
C ILE A 24 -16.90 6.35 1.95
N THR A 25 -15.70 6.14 2.50
CA THR A 25 -14.93 4.90 2.23
C THR A 25 -15.60 3.67 2.85
N SER A 26 -16.25 3.78 4.01
CA SER A 26 -16.99 2.67 4.62
C SER A 26 -18.32 2.35 3.91
N VAL A 27 -18.98 3.35 3.31
CA VAL A 27 -20.27 3.17 2.61
C VAL A 27 -20.10 2.59 1.20
N VAL A 28 -19.02 2.92 0.48
CA VAL A 28 -18.84 2.49 -0.93
C VAL A 28 -18.36 1.02 -1.06
N CYS A 29 -17.84 0.38 0.00
CA CYS A 29 -17.18 -0.93 -0.13
C CYS A 29 -17.67 -2.02 0.85
N GLN A 30 -18.99 -2.15 1.05
CA GLN A 30 -19.59 -3.18 1.93
C GLN A 30 -19.31 -4.67 1.56
N LYS A 31 -18.60 -4.97 0.46
CA LYS A 31 -18.34 -6.36 0.02
C LYS A 31 -16.87 -6.82 0.06
N SER A 32 -15.91 -5.98 0.46
CA SER A 32 -14.50 -6.34 0.59
C SER A 32 -14.06 -6.17 2.05
N ARG A 33 -13.79 -7.27 2.75
CA ARG A 33 -13.69 -7.29 4.22
C ARG A 33 -12.36 -6.81 4.84
N ASP A 34 -11.35 -6.42 4.05
CA ASP A 34 -10.00 -6.15 4.58
C ASP A 34 -9.48 -4.73 4.26
N TRP A 35 -10.25 -3.69 4.60
CA TRP A 35 -9.83 -2.29 4.50
C TRP A 35 -9.32 -1.77 5.85
N HIS A 36 -8.06 -1.30 5.89
CA HIS A 36 -7.43 -0.72 7.08
C HIS A 36 -7.06 0.74 6.83
N VAL A 37 -7.76 1.65 7.51
CA VAL A 37 -7.48 3.09 7.47
C VAL A 37 -6.80 3.48 8.78
N GLY A 38 -5.60 4.07 8.70
CA GLY A 38 -4.79 4.43 9.86
C GLY A 38 -4.31 5.88 9.81
N VAL A 39 -3.97 6.44 10.97
CA VAL A 39 -3.37 7.78 11.07
C VAL A 39 -2.04 7.59 11.78
N ASP A 40 -0.94 7.61 11.03
CA ASP A 40 0.39 7.26 11.57
C ASP A 40 1.03 8.36 12.39
N THR A 41 0.73 9.65 12.13
CA THR A 41 1.49 10.71 12.81
C THR A 41 0.72 12.03 12.85
N VAL A 42 0.51 12.55 14.06
CA VAL A 42 0.03 13.92 14.31
C VAL A 42 1.21 14.71 14.88
N ASN A 43 2.01 15.35 14.02
CA ASN A 43 3.17 16.13 14.46
C ASN A 43 3.02 17.63 14.11
N PRO A 44 3.76 18.53 14.78
CA PRO A 44 3.78 19.97 14.46
C PRO A 44 4.21 20.28 13.01
N SER A 45 4.97 19.37 12.41
CA SER A 45 5.44 19.39 11.02
C SER A 45 4.41 18.85 10.01
N GLY A 46 3.21 18.49 10.45
CA GLY A 46 2.11 18.00 9.62
C GLY A 46 1.53 16.69 10.15
N THR A 47 0.24 16.46 9.88
CA THR A 47 -0.44 15.20 10.11
C THR A 47 -0.43 14.36 8.86
N VAL A 48 0.08 13.13 8.93
CA VAL A 48 0.02 12.17 7.82
C VAL A 48 -1.15 11.23 8.04
N VAL A 49 -2.08 11.23 7.08
CA VAL A 49 -3.21 10.29 7.02
C VAL A 49 -2.90 9.29 5.93
N HIS A 50 -2.98 8.00 6.22
CA HIS A 50 -2.77 6.95 5.23
C HIS A 50 -3.96 5.98 5.22
N GLY A 51 -4.17 5.30 4.12
CA GLY A 51 -5.12 4.21 4.03
C GLY A 51 -4.53 3.13 3.16
N HIS A 52 -4.79 1.88 3.49
CA HIS A 52 -4.46 0.77 2.63
C HIS A 52 -5.55 -0.31 2.67
N ALA A 53 -5.61 -1.10 1.62
CA ALA A 53 -6.53 -2.21 1.49
C ALA A 53 -5.83 -3.34 0.77
N ASN A 54 -6.02 -4.55 1.29
CA ASN A 54 -5.58 -5.76 0.64
C ASN A 54 -6.82 -6.50 0.14
N ILE A 55 -6.78 -6.91 -1.12
CA ILE A 55 -7.89 -7.56 -1.81
C ILE A 55 -7.38 -8.94 -2.24
N PRO A 56 -7.87 -10.03 -1.65
CA PRO A 56 -7.51 -11.37 -2.13
C PRO A 56 -8.09 -11.55 -3.54
N LEU A 57 -7.22 -11.71 -4.53
CA LEU A 57 -7.61 -11.99 -5.92
C LEU A 57 -7.74 -13.48 -6.19
N HIS A 58 -6.87 -14.28 -5.56
CA HIS A 58 -6.89 -15.74 -5.65
C HIS A 58 -6.40 -16.35 -4.35
N ARG A 59 -7.09 -17.40 -3.88
CA ARG A 59 -6.65 -18.28 -2.79
C ARG A 59 -6.87 -19.70 -3.25
N GLY A 60 -5.80 -20.42 -3.49
CA GLY A 60 -5.83 -21.80 -3.98
C GLY A 60 -4.85 -22.68 -3.21
N ASP A 61 -4.90 -23.98 -3.50
CA ASP A 61 -4.08 -24.99 -2.82
C ASP A 61 -2.58 -24.88 -3.13
N ASP A 62 -2.22 -24.14 -4.18
CA ASP A 62 -0.82 -23.91 -4.58
C ASP A 62 -0.30 -22.54 -4.10
N GLY A 63 -1.18 -21.58 -3.79
CA GLY A 63 -0.76 -20.27 -3.36
C GLY A 63 -1.84 -19.20 -3.37
N ASN A 64 -1.41 -17.98 -3.01
CA ASN A 64 -2.26 -16.82 -2.83
C ASN A 64 -1.79 -15.67 -3.72
N LEU A 65 -2.74 -14.96 -4.34
CA LEU A 65 -2.52 -13.70 -5.03
C LEU A 65 -3.36 -12.62 -4.37
N ASN A 66 -2.72 -11.55 -3.91
CA ASN A 66 -3.37 -10.39 -3.31
C ASN A 66 -3.07 -9.15 -4.14
N ALA A 67 -4.08 -8.31 -4.36
CA ALA A 67 -3.89 -6.93 -4.75
C ALA A 67 -3.82 -6.06 -3.51
N ASN A 68 -3.06 -4.97 -3.59
CA ASN A 68 -3.10 -3.92 -2.60
C ASN A 68 -3.40 -2.57 -3.27
N VAL A 69 -4.02 -1.68 -2.50
CA VAL A 69 -4.16 -0.27 -2.84
C VAL A 69 -3.83 0.51 -1.59
N HIS A 70 -3.03 1.56 -1.73
CA HIS A 70 -2.68 2.45 -0.62
C HIS A 70 -2.60 3.89 -1.07
N GLY A 71 -2.67 4.79 -0.11
CA GLY A 71 -2.41 6.20 -0.34
C GLY A 71 -2.19 6.92 0.96
N SER A 72 -1.53 8.07 0.87
CA SER A 72 -1.36 8.96 2.01
C SER A 72 -1.53 10.40 1.61
N ARG A 73 -1.82 11.24 2.61
CA ARG A 73 -1.89 12.69 2.46
C ARG A 73 -1.37 13.38 3.70
N VAL A 74 -0.56 14.40 3.49
CA VAL A 74 -0.03 15.26 4.55
C VAL A 74 -0.90 16.51 4.69
N PHE A 75 -1.28 16.83 5.93
CA PHE A 75 -2.06 18.00 6.31
C PHE A 75 -1.25 18.90 7.25
N GLY A 76 -1.01 20.15 6.84
CA GLY A 76 -0.23 21.11 7.62
C GLY A 76 1.28 20.90 7.53
N GLY A 77 2.03 21.86 8.06
CA GLY A 77 3.50 21.87 8.02
C GLY A 77 4.11 22.09 6.63
N PRO A 78 5.44 21.93 6.49
CA PRO A 78 6.17 22.23 5.26
C PRO A 78 5.77 21.37 4.05
N TYR A 79 5.30 20.14 4.30
CA TYR A 79 4.94 19.17 3.28
C TYR A 79 3.42 19.11 3.02
N ASN A 80 2.70 20.18 3.38
CA ASN A 80 1.24 20.23 3.26
C ASN A 80 0.78 19.94 1.81
N ARG A 81 -0.21 19.05 1.67
CA ARG A 81 -0.78 18.58 0.40
C ARG A 81 0.08 17.58 -0.38
N GLU A 82 1.23 17.16 0.15
CA GLU A 82 1.88 15.97 -0.37
C GLU A 82 0.92 14.79 -0.28
N GLN A 83 0.86 14.02 -1.35
CA GLN A 83 -0.08 12.92 -1.50
C GLN A 83 0.58 11.81 -2.29
N THR A 84 0.38 10.57 -1.83
CA THR A 84 0.70 9.38 -2.59
C THR A 84 -0.56 8.57 -2.85
N VAL A 85 -0.60 7.89 -3.99
CA VAL A 85 -1.58 6.86 -4.32
C VAL A 85 -0.83 5.76 -5.05
N GLY A 86 -1.00 4.53 -4.62
CA GLY A 86 -0.35 3.39 -5.20
C GLY A 86 -1.15 2.12 -5.06
N GLY A 87 -0.63 1.07 -5.69
CA GLY A 87 -1.18 -0.25 -5.60
C GLY A 87 -0.28 -1.26 -6.29
N GLY A 88 -0.53 -2.51 -5.99
CA GLY A 88 0.36 -3.59 -6.35
C GLY A 88 -0.29 -4.96 -6.32
N LEU A 89 0.50 -5.95 -6.70
CA LEU A 89 0.16 -7.36 -6.68
C LEU A 89 1.24 -8.09 -5.90
N GLN A 90 0.83 -9.05 -5.08
CA GLN A 90 1.72 -9.92 -4.32
C GLN A 90 1.26 -11.37 -4.47
N TYR A 91 2.19 -12.23 -4.83
CA TYR A 91 1.99 -13.66 -4.98
C TYR A 91 2.85 -14.42 -3.98
N GLU A 92 2.28 -15.46 -3.38
CA GLU A 92 2.97 -16.38 -2.49
C GLU A 92 2.54 -17.80 -2.83
N HIS A 93 3.49 -18.66 -3.17
CA HIS A 93 3.31 -20.08 -3.44
C HIS A 93 3.64 -20.89 -2.18
N ASN A 94 2.95 -22.00 -1.97
CA ASN A 94 3.12 -22.86 -0.80
C ASN A 94 4.51 -23.51 -0.69
N SER A 95 5.30 -23.50 -1.76
CA SER A 95 6.71 -23.89 -1.72
C SER A 95 7.63 -22.85 -1.05
N GLY A 96 7.11 -21.68 -0.69
CA GLY A 96 7.86 -20.54 -0.14
C GLY A 96 8.37 -19.54 -1.18
N LEU A 97 8.11 -19.78 -2.48
CA LEU A 97 8.35 -18.79 -3.54
C LEU A 97 7.35 -17.66 -3.40
N HIS A 98 7.80 -16.42 -3.43
CA HIS A 98 6.93 -15.26 -3.32
C HIS A 98 7.51 -14.08 -4.10
N GLY A 99 6.69 -13.08 -4.37
CA GLY A 99 7.10 -11.90 -5.10
C GLY A 99 5.95 -10.94 -5.34
N GLY A 100 6.26 -9.77 -5.87
CA GLY A 100 5.25 -8.77 -6.12
C GLY A 100 5.73 -7.62 -6.98
N LEU A 101 4.76 -6.80 -7.36
CA LEU A 101 4.96 -5.57 -8.11
C LEU A 101 4.16 -4.47 -7.43
N ASP A 102 4.68 -3.25 -7.43
CA ASP A 102 4.01 -2.07 -6.89
C ASP A 102 4.27 -0.85 -7.76
N ALA A 103 3.26 0.00 -7.90
CA ALA A 103 3.40 1.31 -8.48
C ALA A 103 2.79 2.35 -7.53
N THR A 104 3.60 3.30 -7.07
CA THR A 104 3.17 4.37 -6.19
C THR A 104 3.45 5.73 -6.83
N ASN A 105 2.40 6.48 -7.14
CA ASN A 105 2.49 7.85 -7.63
C ASN A 105 2.52 8.84 -6.47
N MET A 106 3.47 9.76 -6.51
CA MET A 106 3.52 10.92 -5.63
C MET A 106 3.15 12.16 -6.43
N ARG A 107 2.13 12.89 -5.95
CA ARG A 107 1.58 14.05 -6.66
C ARG A 107 2.67 15.09 -6.92
N GLY A 108 2.91 15.41 -8.19
CA GLY A 108 3.90 16.40 -8.62
C GLY A 108 5.34 15.88 -8.75
N TYR A 109 5.60 14.64 -8.34
CA TYR A 109 6.92 14.01 -8.43
C TYR A 109 6.94 12.84 -9.44
N GLY A 110 5.81 12.15 -9.61
CA GLY A 110 5.63 11.07 -10.58
C GLY A 110 5.54 9.68 -9.91
N THR A 111 5.72 8.62 -10.70
CA THR A 111 5.48 7.24 -10.25
C THR A 111 6.77 6.49 -9.94
N ARG A 112 6.85 5.94 -8.73
CA ARG A 112 7.84 4.93 -8.34
C ARG A 112 7.29 3.55 -8.71
N TYR A 113 8.12 2.72 -9.32
CA TYR A 113 7.81 1.32 -9.58
C TYR A 113 8.73 0.45 -8.75
N SER A 114 8.23 -0.67 -8.22
CA SER A 114 9.04 -1.68 -7.57
C SER A 114 8.59 -3.09 -7.91
N ALA A 115 9.54 -4.01 -7.87
CA ALA A 115 9.34 -5.43 -8.07
C ALA A 115 10.15 -6.18 -7.02
N THR A 116 9.60 -7.29 -6.51
CA THR A 116 10.30 -8.20 -5.59
C THR A 116 10.10 -9.64 -6.01
N VAL A 117 11.08 -10.47 -5.72
CA VAL A 117 11.01 -11.93 -5.84
C VAL A 117 11.88 -12.54 -4.75
N GLY A 118 11.39 -13.61 -4.14
CA GLY A 118 12.06 -14.25 -3.03
C GLY A 118 11.63 -15.69 -2.86
N GLY A 119 12.38 -16.39 -2.04
CA GLY A 119 12.12 -17.79 -1.71
C GLY A 119 12.48 -18.03 -0.26
N SER A 120 11.58 -18.68 0.48
CA SER A 120 11.84 -19.11 1.84
C SER A 120 11.74 -20.62 1.96
N ARG A 121 12.55 -21.21 2.84
CA ARG A 121 12.47 -22.63 3.17
C ARG A 121 12.95 -22.88 4.59
N ARG A 122 12.35 -23.87 5.24
CA ARG A 122 12.82 -24.37 6.52
C ARG A 122 14.23 -24.95 6.38
N LEU A 123 15.14 -24.50 7.23
CA LEU A 123 16.53 -24.94 7.29
C LEU A 123 16.88 -25.23 8.75
N GLY A 124 16.82 -26.50 9.14
CA GLY A 124 17.01 -26.92 10.52
C GLY A 124 15.93 -26.34 11.46
N PRO A 125 16.32 -25.71 12.59
CA PRO A 125 15.37 -25.14 13.55
C PRO A 125 14.72 -23.84 13.08
N GLY A 126 15.24 -23.19 12.02
CA GLY A 126 14.75 -21.91 11.53
C GLY A 126 14.24 -21.93 10.09
N THR A 127 13.94 -20.74 9.59
CA THR A 127 13.58 -20.47 8.20
C THR A 127 14.65 -19.61 7.57
N PHE A 128 15.20 -20.07 6.45
CA PHE A 128 16.06 -19.27 5.59
C PHE A 128 15.22 -18.64 4.49
N SER A 129 15.38 -17.33 4.26
CA SER A 129 14.84 -16.62 3.11
C SER A 129 15.94 -15.96 2.31
N ILE A 130 15.76 -15.91 0.99
CA ILE A 130 16.53 -15.05 0.10
C ILE A 130 15.56 -14.23 -0.73
N ASP A 131 15.78 -12.94 -0.75
CA ASP A 131 14.86 -11.96 -1.29
C ASP A 131 15.63 -10.96 -2.14
N GLY A 132 15.04 -10.59 -3.27
CA GLY A 132 15.58 -9.62 -4.20
C GLY A 132 14.51 -8.63 -4.60
N GLY A 133 14.89 -7.37 -4.72
CA GLY A 133 14.01 -6.30 -5.12
C GLY A 133 14.69 -5.33 -6.07
N ALA A 134 13.89 -4.68 -6.89
CA ALA A 134 14.31 -3.58 -7.73
C ALA A 134 13.26 -2.48 -7.69
N SER A 135 13.69 -1.22 -7.71
CA SER A 135 12.79 -0.09 -7.82
C SER A 135 13.35 1.01 -8.72
N ARG A 136 12.45 1.75 -9.35
CA ARG A 136 12.76 2.88 -10.21
C ARG A 136 12.01 4.10 -9.72
N LEU A 137 12.77 5.14 -9.37
CA LEU A 137 12.23 6.42 -8.94
C LEU A 137 11.63 7.20 -10.12
N PRO A 138 10.67 8.10 -9.86
CA PRO A 138 10.12 8.97 -10.89
C PRO A 138 11.21 9.74 -11.65
N GLY A 139 11.11 9.78 -12.98
CA GLY A 139 12.07 10.50 -13.83
C GLY A 139 13.48 9.90 -13.90
N SER A 140 13.79 8.86 -13.13
CA SER A 140 15.09 8.18 -13.18
C SER A 140 15.19 7.32 -14.43
N SER A 141 16.36 7.28 -15.07
CA SER A 141 16.74 6.27 -16.07
C SER A 141 17.38 5.02 -15.45
N ARG A 142 17.65 5.06 -14.14
CA ARG A 142 18.31 3.98 -13.39
C ARG A 142 17.32 3.20 -12.54
N THR A 143 17.54 1.90 -12.48
CA THR A 143 16.87 0.97 -11.57
C THR A 143 17.84 0.63 -10.44
N GLU A 144 17.39 0.79 -9.20
CA GLU A 144 18.13 0.41 -8.01
C GLU A 144 17.63 -0.95 -7.54
N GLY A 145 18.54 -1.87 -7.24
CA GLY A 145 18.17 -3.18 -6.76
C GLY A 145 18.99 -3.61 -5.57
N ASN A 146 18.43 -4.49 -4.77
CA ASN A 146 19.04 -5.05 -3.58
C ASN A 146 18.67 -6.52 -3.44
N VAL A 147 19.60 -7.30 -2.91
CA VAL A 147 19.39 -8.70 -2.57
C VAL A 147 19.83 -8.89 -1.13
N TRP A 148 19.04 -9.60 -0.34
CA TRP A 148 19.35 -9.93 1.04
C TRP A 148 18.92 -11.35 1.35
N ALA A 149 19.52 -11.89 2.41
CA ALA A 149 19.16 -13.20 2.93
C ALA A 149 18.95 -13.09 4.43
N THR A 150 17.94 -13.80 4.93
CA THR A 150 17.56 -13.79 6.34
C THR A 150 17.53 -15.21 6.86
N TYR A 151 18.00 -15.43 8.07
CA TYR A 151 17.77 -16.68 8.81
C TYR A 151 17.08 -16.34 10.12
N SER A 152 15.86 -16.84 10.29
CA SER A 152 15.02 -16.59 11.46
C SER A 152 14.78 -17.87 12.23
N VAL A 153 14.99 -17.83 13.55
CA VAL A 153 14.71 -18.93 14.49
C VAL A 153 13.51 -18.49 15.35
N PRO A 154 12.54 -19.38 15.62
CA PRO A 154 11.36 -19.07 16.45
C PRO A 154 11.70 -18.51 17.83
#